data_AF-A0A7X0ABD0-F1
#
_entry.id   AF-A0A7X0ABD0-F1
#
_cell.length_a   1.000
_cell.length_b   1.000
_cell.length_c   1.000
_cell.angle_alpha   90.00
_cell.angle_beta   90.00
_cell.angle_gamma   90.00
#
_symmetry.space_group_name_H-M   'P 1'
#
loop_
_entity.id
_entity.type
_entity.pdbx_description
1 polymer ?
#
loop_
_entity_poly.entity_id
_entity_poly.type
_entity_poly.pdbx_seq_one_letter_code
_entity_poly.pdbx_strand_id
1 'polypeptide(L)'
;MSRKKAENQDELLSHPIIMRVSESQFKKLMQLQTNSNCQSLGEVIRKILQKQRILYFHKDISLNGPMEELASIRKELKAIGININQLTRGFHISKHEAQKNFFMIRVAERYEKVEVKVDSLLLIISQLSAKWLQK
;
A
#
# COMPACT_ATOMS: atom_id res chain seq x y z
N MET A 1 3.19 47.68 -6.99
CA MET A 1 2.75 46.89 -8.16
C MET A 1 1.30 46.45 -7.93
N SER A 2 0.37 46.94 -8.76
CA SER A 2 -1.05 46.55 -8.67
C SER A 2 -1.21 45.13 -9.21
N ARG A 3 -1.75 44.22 -8.41
CA ARG A 3 -1.93 42.81 -8.79
C ARG A 3 -2.93 42.75 -9.96
N LYS A 4 -2.53 42.17 -11.10
CA LYS A 4 -3.43 41.92 -12.24
C LYS A 4 -4.67 41.18 -11.73
N LYS A 5 -5.86 41.71 -12.04
CA LYS A 5 -7.14 41.06 -11.72
C LYS A 5 -7.21 39.72 -12.48
N ALA A 6 -7.63 38.67 -11.79
CA ALA A 6 -7.85 37.37 -12.41
C ALA A 6 -8.99 37.47 -13.45
N GLU A 7 -8.86 36.75 -14.56
CA GLU A 7 -9.77 36.83 -15.72
C GLU A 7 -11.18 36.31 -15.41
N ASN A 8 -11.33 35.30 -14.54
CA ASN A 8 -12.61 34.79 -14.08
C ASN A 8 -12.97 35.30 -12.68
N GLN A 9 -13.49 36.52 -12.58
CA GLN A 9 -13.91 37.09 -11.29
C GLN A 9 -15.10 36.35 -10.66
N ASP A 10 -15.95 35.72 -11.48
CA ASP A 10 -17.15 35.02 -11.02
C ASP A 10 -16.86 33.65 -10.38
N GLU A 11 -15.72 33.04 -10.69
CA GLU A 11 -15.28 31.77 -10.08
C GLU A 11 -14.50 31.99 -8.77
N LEU A 12 -14.18 33.24 -8.45
CA LEU A 12 -13.50 33.58 -7.21
C LEU A 12 -14.45 33.46 -6.01
N LEU A 13 -13.87 33.04 -4.89
CA LEU A 13 -14.55 32.93 -3.60
C LEU A 13 -14.79 34.32 -3.01
N SER A 14 -15.83 34.96 -3.50
CA SER A 14 -16.13 36.37 -3.23
C SER A 14 -17.03 36.58 -2.02
N HIS A 15 -17.90 35.60 -1.70
CA HIS A 15 -18.94 35.75 -0.69
C HIS A 15 -18.81 34.70 0.44
N PRO A 16 -18.68 35.11 1.72
CA PRO A 16 -18.68 34.19 2.85
C PRO A 16 -20.11 33.70 3.16
N ILE A 17 -20.26 32.40 3.36
CA ILE A 17 -21.53 31.78 3.80
C ILE A 17 -21.35 31.31 5.24
N ILE A 18 -22.14 31.86 6.17
CA ILE A 18 -22.15 31.45 7.59
C ILE A 18 -23.49 30.79 7.87
N MET A 19 -23.46 29.52 8.24
CA MET A 19 -24.66 28.74 8.55
C MET A 19 -24.50 27.99 9.88
N ARG A 20 -25.58 27.92 10.65
CA ARG A 20 -25.66 27.06 11.84
C ARG A 20 -26.19 25.70 11.43
N VAL A 21 -25.54 24.64 11.90
CA VAL A 21 -25.93 23.25 11.65
C VAL A 21 -26.09 22.52 12.98
N SER A 22 -26.88 21.44 12.98
CA SER A 22 -26.99 20.59 14.15
C SER A 22 -25.66 19.86 14.43
N GLU A 23 -25.42 19.47 15.67
CA GLU A 23 -24.21 18.72 16.05
C GLU A 23 -24.11 17.39 15.28
N SER A 24 -25.23 16.74 15.02
CA SER A 24 -25.28 15.50 14.21
C SER A 24 -24.82 15.71 12.77
N GLN A 25 -25.19 16.83 12.15
CA GLN A 25 -24.75 17.18 10.80
C GLN A 25 -23.29 17.61 10.79
N PHE A 26 -22.86 18.36 11.81
CA PHE A 26 -21.46 18.76 11.97
C PHE A 26 -20.53 17.55 12.06
N LYS A 27 -20.87 16.55 12.89
CA LYS A 27 -20.11 15.29 13.00
C LYS A 27 -20.03 14.54 11.67
N LYS A 28 -21.14 14.47 10.91
CA LYS A 28 -21.16 13.83 9.58
C LYS A 28 -20.23 14.54 8.59
N LEU A 29 -20.25 15.88 8.55
CA LEU A 29 -19.38 16.66 7.68
C LEU A 29 -17.90 16.52 8.07
N MET A 30 -17.61 16.45 9.37
CA MET A 30 -16.25 16.22 9.86
C MET A 30 -15.74 14.82 9.48
N GLN A 31 -16.57 13.78 9.61
CA GLN A 31 -16.22 12.43 9.13
C GLN A 31 -15.95 12.42 7.62
N LEU A 32 -16.77 13.11 6.83
CA LEU A 32 -16.55 13.25 5.40
C LEU A 32 -15.24 13.97 5.10
N GLN A 33 -14.88 15.01 5.85
CA GLN A 33 -13.60 15.70 5.70
C GLN A 33 -12.43 14.75 5.97
N THR A 34 -12.42 14.06 7.13
CA THR A 34 -11.31 13.17 7.53
C THR A 34 -11.08 12.04 6.52
N ASN A 35 -12.17 11.52 5.93
CA ASN A 35 -12.12 10.39 5.03
C ASN A 35 -12.14 10.79 3.56
N SER A 36 -11.92 12.06 3.20
CA SER A 36 -11.93 12.50 1.80
C SER A 36 -10.71 13.35 1.43
N ASN A 37 -10.58 13.62 0.13
CA ASN A 37 -9.55 14.52 -0.41
C ASN A 37 -9.87 16.02 -0.17
N CYS A 38 -10.52 16.38 0.94
CA CYS A 38 -10.87 17.77 1.24
C CYS A 38 -10.04 18.27 2.43
N GLN A 39 -9.39 19.41 2.28
CA GLN A 39 -8.53 19.97 3.33
C GLN A 39 -9.32 20.71 4.42
N SER A 40 -10.52 21.20 4.08
CA SER A 40 -11.36 21.94 5.02
C SER A 40 -12.83 21.55 4.92
N LEU A 41 -13.58 21.78 6.00
CA LEU A 41 -15.04 21.62 6.02
C LEU A 41 -15.72 22.52 4.96
N GLY A 42 -15.17 23.72 4.75
CA GLY A 42 -15.66 24.64 3.71
C GLY A 42 -15.49 24.10 2.30
N GLU A 43 -14.41 23.34 2.05
CA GLU A 43 -14.21 22.64 0.77
C GLU A 43 -15.21 21.49 0.60
N VAL A 44 -15.48 20.72 1.65
CA VAL A 44 -16.51 19.66 1.63
C VAL A 44 -17.88 20.25 1.31
N ILE A 45 -18.30 21.29 2.04
CA ILE A 45 -19.58 21.96 1.84
C ILE A 45 -19.68 22.54 0.43
N ARG A 46 -18.61 23.18 -0.06
CA ARG A 46 -18.59 23.73 -1.43
C ARG A 46 -18.75 22.65 -2.48
N LYS A 47 -18.03 21.53 -2.36
CA LYS A 47 -18.16 20.40 -3.28
C LYS A 47 -19.56 19.82 -3.26
N ILE A 48 -20.19 19.70 -2.08
CA ILE A 48 -21.60 19.27 -1.96
C ILE A 48 -22.53 20.25 -2.67
N LEU A 49 -22.39 21.56 -2.42
CA LEU A 49 -23.23 22.61 -3.03
C LEU A 49 -23.07 22.66 -4.55
N GLN A 50 -21.85 22.47 -5.05
CA GLN A 50 -21.52 22.45 -6.47
C GLN A 50 -21.81 21.08 -7.12
N LYS A 51 -22.36 20.11 -6.37
CA LYS A 51 -22.58 18.73 -6.81
C LYS A 51 -21.33 18.07 -7.42
N GLN A 52 -20.16 18.44 -6.92
CA GLN A 52 -18.88 17.91 -7.33
C GLN A 52 -18.60 16.59 -6.62
N ARG A 53 -17.82 15.72 -7.27
CA ARG A 53 -17.43 14.42 -6.71
C ARG A 53 -16.49 14.62 -5.53
N ILE A 54 -16.80 13.96 -4.41
CA ILE A 54 -15.91 13.85 -3.25
C ILE A 54 -15.29 12.46 -3.31
N LEU A 55 -13.96 12.40 -3.48
CA LEU A 55 -13.21 11.16 -3.40
C LEU A 55 -13.12 10.74 -1.93
N TYR A 56 -13.85 9.70 -1.57
CA TYR A 56 -13.86 9.12 -0.23
C TYR A 56 -12.80 8.02 -0.15
N PHE A 57 -11.79 8.22 0.69
CA PHE A 57 -10.75 7.24 0.94
C PHE A 57 -11.23 6.29 2.04
N HIS A 58 -11.70 5.11 1.61
CA HIS A 58 -11.92 4.02 2.53
C HIS A 58 -10.59 3.28 2.72
N LYS A 59 -9.95 3.44 3.89
CA LYS A 59 -8.81 2.60 4.25
C LYS A 59 -9.35 1.24 4.66
N ASP A 60 -9.27 0.26 3.78
CA ASP A 60 -9.65 -1.11 4.10
C ASP A 60 -8.60 -1.75 5.01
N ILE A 61 -8.91 -1.77 6.31
CA ILE A 61 -8.03 -2.32 7.36
C ILE A 61 -7.88 -3.85 7.20
N SER A 62 -8.81 -4.51 6.51
CA SER A 62 -8.82 -5.98 6.35
C SER A 62 -7.65 -6.50 5.50
N LEU A 63 -7.02 -5.64 4.70
CA LEU A 63 -5.88 -5.99 3.84
C LEU A 63 -4.52 -5.73 4.49
N ASN A 64 -4.47 -5.06 5.65
CA ASN A 64 -3.20 -4.76 6.32
C ASN A 64 -2.48 -6.04 6.78
N GLY A 65 -3.18 -6.96 7.43
CA GLY A 65 -2.59 -8.22 7.93
C GLY A 65 -1.94 -9.07 6.82
N PRO A 66 -2.68 -9.42 5.75
CA PRO A 66 -2.09 -10.15 4.63
C PRO A 66 -0.90 -9.44 3.97
N MET A 67 -0.91 -8.10 3.90
CA MET A 67 0.22 -7.34 3.33
C MET A 67 1.47 -7.37 4.21
N GLU A 68 1.32 -7.35 5.54
CA GLU A 68 2.44 -7.52 6.46
C GLU A 68 3.09 -8.90 6.31
N GLU A 69 2.28 -9.97 6.21
CA GLU A 69 2.78 -11.32 6.00
C GLU A 69 3.52 -11.47 4.65
N LEU A 70 2.96 -10.94 3.56
CA LEU A 70 3.62 -10.91 2.25
C LEU A 70 4.95 -10.14 2.28
N ALA A 71 4.99 -9.00 2.98
CA ALA A 71 6.22 -8.22 3.14
C ALA A 71 7.30 -9.00 3.91
N SER A 72 6.90 -9.76 4.94
CA SER A 72 7.78 -10.64 5.70
C SER A 72 8.35 -11.77 4.84
N ILE A 73 7.50 -12.51 4.11
CA ILE A 73 7.92 -13.60 3.23
C ILE A 73 8.88 -13.07 2.14
N ARG A 74 8.58 -11.90 1.54
CA ARG A 74 9.48 -11.28 0.55
C ARG A 74 10.86 -11.00 1.13
N LYS A 75 10.94 -10.54 2.38
CA LYS A 75 12.22 -10.24 3.06
C LYS A 75 13.03 -11.53 3.28
N GLU A 76 12.37 -12.61 3.68
CA GLU A 76 13.00 -13.91 3.90
C GLU A 76 13.50 -14.53 2.60
N LEU A 77 12.68 -14.53 1.53
CA LEU A 77 13.08 -15.01 0.21
C LEU A 77 14.29 -14.23 -0.34
N LYS A 78 14.31 -12.91 -0.16
CA LYS A 78 15.46 -12.07 -0.53
C LYS A 78 16.73 -12.49 0.23
N ALA A 79 16.63 -12.76 1.54
CA ALA A 79 17.76 -13.22 2.33
C ALA A 79 18.26 -14.61 1.87
N ILE A 80 17.34 -15.53 1.54
CA ILE A 80 17.70 -16.85 1.00
C ILE A 80 18.41 -16.70 -0.36
N GLY A 81 17.88 -15.88 -1.27
CA GLY A 81 18.50 -15.63 -2.58
C GLY A 81 19.91 -15.04 -2.48
N ILE A 82 20.13 -14.10 -1.56
CA ILE A 82 21.47 -13.55 -1.29
C ILE A 82 22.44 -14.66 -0.84
N ASN A 83 22.01 -15.52 0.08
CA ASN A 83 22.83 -16.62 0.60
C ASN A 83 23.14 -17.67 -0.48
N ILE A 84 22.17 -18.05 -1.32
CA ILE A 84 22.40 -18.95 -2.45
C ILE A 84 23.45 -18.34 -3.39
N ASN A 85 23.32 -17.05 -3.72
CA ASN A 85 24.28 -16.38 -4.60
C ASN A 85 25.71 -16.38 -4.01
N GLN A 86 25.84 -16.24 -2.68
CA GLN A 86 27.13 -16.37 -1.99
C GLN A 86 27.71 -17.79 -2.07
N LEU A 87 26.88 -18.81 -1.84
CA LEU A 87 27.30 -20.23 -1.96
C LEU A 87 27.72 -20.57 -3.40
N THR A 88 26.96 -20.11 -4.40
CA THR A 88 27.29 -20.32 -5.82
C THR A 88 28.62 -19.66 -6.19
N ARG A 89 28.89 -18.43 -5.70
CA ARG A 89 30.20 -17.79 -5.88
C ARG A 89 31.32 -18.59 -5.20
N GLY A 90 31.09 -19.09 -3.98
CA GLY A 90 32.04 -19.95 -3.26
C GLY A 90 32.35 -21.24 -4.01
N PHE A 91 31.33 -21.88 -4.59
CA PHE A 91 31.48 -23.06 -5.44
C PHE A 91 32.35 -22.77 -6.67
N HIS A 92 32.10 -21.67 -7.40
CA HIS A 92 32.87 -21.33 -8.59
C HIS A 92 34.34 -20.97 -8.30
N ILE A 93 34.63 -20.37 -7.13
CA ILE A 93 35.99 -20.01 -6.71
C ILE A 93 36.77 -21.24 -6.18
N SER A 94 36.07 -22.24 -5.64
CA SER A 94 36.71 -23.42 -5.06
C SER A 94 37.42 -24.29 -6.10
N LYS A 95 38.69 -24.64 -5.83
CA LYS A 95 39.54 -25.48 -6.70
C LYS A 95 39.53 -26.97 -6.33
N HIS A 96 39.05 -27.32 -5.14
CA HIS A 96 39.00 -28.70 -4.63
C HIS A 96 37.58 -29.28 -4.71
N GLU A 97 37.48 -30.53 -5.15
CA GLU A 97 36.21 -31.24 -5.39
C GLU A 97 35.40 -31.47 -4.10
N ALA A 98 36.07 -31.72 -2.97
CA ALA A 98 35.41 -31.83 -1.67
C ALA A 98 34.71 -30.53 -1.22
N GLN A 99 35.29 -29.35 -1.54
CA GLN A 99 34.67 -28.06 -1.24
C GLN A 99 33.46 -27.81 -2.15
N LYS A 100 33.54 -28.22 -3.42
CA LYS A 100 32.42 -28.15 -4.36
C LYS A 100 31.22 -28.99 -3.90
N ASN A 101 31.46 -30.22 -3.45
CA ASN A 101 30.40 -31.07 -2.91
C ASN A 101 29.76 -30.48 -1.64
N PHE A 102 30.57 -29.88 -0.76
CA PHE A 102 30.05 -29.19 0.42
C PHE A 102 29.11 -28.04 0.04
N PHE A 103 29.48 -27.19 -0.92
CA PHE A 103 28.62 -26.10 -1.39
C PHE A 103 27.35 -26.62 -2.07
N MET A 104 27.43 -27.72 -2.84
CA MET A 104 26.26 -28.31 -3.51
C MET A 104 25.20 -28.80 -2.50
N ILE A 105 25.63 -29.53 -1.46
CA ILE A 105 24.73 -29.99 -0.38
C ILE A 105 24.08 -28.79 0.33
N ARG A 106 24.88 -27.76 0.64
CA ARG A 106 24.37 -26.53 1.26
C ARG A 106 23.38 -25.76 0.39
N VAL A 107 23.53 -25.79 -0.93
CA VAL A 107 22.57 -25.18 -1.85
C VAL A 107 21.27 -25.97 -1.87
N ALA A 108 21.33 -27.30 -1.92
CA ALA A 108 20.14 -28.17 -1.88
C ALA A 108 19.30 -27.95 -0.61
N GLU A 109 19.93 -27.93 0.57
CA GLU A 109 19.27 -27.62 1.86
C GLU A 109 18.57 -26.24 1.87
N ARG A 110 19.05 -25.28 1.08
CA ARG A 110 18.49 -23.93 1.01
C ARG A 110 17.35 -23.85 0.02
N TYR A 111 17.40 -24.61 -1.08
CA TYR A 111 16.30 -24.74 -2.01
C TYR A 111 15.06 -25.35 -1.36
N GLU A 112 15.23 -26.37 -0.52
CA GLU A 112 14.13 -26.97 0.24
C GLU A 112 13.43 -25.95 1.17
N LYS A 113 14.20 -25.02 1.76
CA LYS A 113 13.64 -23.90 2.55
C LYS A 113 12.92 -22.85 1.70
N VAL A 114 13.29 -22.68 0.43
CA VAL A 114 12.56 -21.81 -0.50
C VAL A 114 11.19 -22.41 -0.80
N GLU A 115 11.14 -23.72 -1.06
CA GLU A 115 9.91 -24.44 -1.40
C GLU A 115 8.83 -24.25 -0.33
N VAL A 116 9.16 -24.46 0.95
CA VAL A 116 8.25 -24.22 2.08
C VAL A 116 7.72 -22.78 2.14
N LYS A 117 8.56 -21.79 1.78
CA LYS A 117 8.16 -20.38 1.76
C LYS A 117 7.30 -20.03 0.54
N VAL A 118 7.54 -20.68 -0.59
CA VAL A 118 6.69 -20.57 -1.78
C VAL A 118 5.30 -21.15 -1.50
N ASP A 119 5.21 -22.30 -0.82
CA ASP A 119 3.92 -22.88 -0.42
C ASP A 119 3.14 -21.95 0.52
N SER A 120 3.84 -21.36 1.51
CA SER A 120 3.25 -20.37 2.42
C SER A 120 2.72 -19.14 1.65
N LEU A 121 3.46 -18.68 0.65
CA LEU A 121 3.08 -17.56 -0.19
C LEU A 121 1.86 -17.87 -1.08
N LEU A 122 1.82 -19.07 -1.68
CA LEU A 122 0.68 -19.53 -2.48
C LEU A 122 -0.60 -19.62 -1.65
N LEU A 123 -0.49 -20.01 -0.38
CA LEU A 123 -1.63 -20.07 0.54
C LEU A 123 -2.21 -18.66 0.82
N ILE A 124 -1.36 -17.67 1.09
CA ILE A 124 -1.80 -16.28 1.30
C ILE A 124 -2.40 -15.70 0.01
N ILE A 125 -1.79 -15.96 -1.16
CA ILE A 125 -2.34 -15.54 -2.46
C ILE A 125 -3.73 -16.16 -2.68
N SER A 126 -3.92 -17.43 -2.33
CA SER A 126 -5.22 -18.10 -2.43
C SER A 126 -6.27 -17.42 -1.54
N GLN A 127 -5.95 -17.14 -0.28
CA GLN A 127 -6.84 -16.44 0.65
C GLN A 127 -7.20 -15.02 0.17
N LEU A 128 -6.23 -14.29 -0.38
CA LEU A 128 -6.45 -12.97 -0.98
C LEU A 128 -7.32 -13.05 -2.23
N SER A 129 -7.07 -14.04 -3.10
CA SER A 129 -7.87 -14.25 -4.31
C SER A 129 -9.33 -14.57 -3.97
N ALA A 130 -9.57 -15.36 -2.92
CA ALA A 130 -10.91 -15.70 -2.44
C ALA A 130 -11.67 -14.46 -1.93
N LYS A 131 -11.00 -13.54 -1.21
CA LYS A 131 -11.61 -12.26 -0.80
C LYS A 131 -11.88 -11.33 -1.99
N TRP A 132 -11.03 -11.34 -3.00
CA TRP A 132 -11.13 -10.45 -4.17
C TRP A 132 -12.13 -10.94 -5.23
N LEU A 133 -12.36 -12.26 -5.31
CA LEU A 133 -13.33 -12.90 -6.21
C LEU A 133 -14.74 -13.02 -5.63
N GLN A 134 -14.97 -12.60 -4.38
CA GLN A 134 -16.31 -12.49 -3.82
C GLN A 134 -17.09 -11.38 -4.56
N LYS A 135 -17.86 -11.81 -5.56
CA LYS A 135 -18.98 -11.04 -6.13
C LYS A 135 -20.17 -11.07 -5.19
#